data_AF-W7CCY3-F1
#
_entry.id   AF-W7CCY3-F1
#
_cell.length_a   1.000
_cell.length_b   1.000
_cell.length_c   1.000
_cell.angle_alpha   90.00
_cell.angle_beta   90.00
_cell.angle_gamma   90.00
#
_symmetry.space_group_name_H-M   'P 1'
#
loop_
_entity.id
_entity.type
_entity.pdbx_description
1 polymer ?
#
loop_
_entity_poly.entity_id
_entity_poly.type
_entity_poly.pdbx_seq_one_letter_code
_entity_poly.pdbx_strand_id
1 'polypeptide(L)'
;MKKQNGGYLKTDAVHVDFVNDDGEGFILLDSLYGIEPGEGILETEYLKEEWEITKDNIILIAGDGHSFIALDYEMNPSVPEIIYIDTERGDAHKICDDFDSLMDLMFTVEDDDDEEHDDIHIPTHEEIKAWASSTNMNEVANGVYTWIQDFSMVKEDNLLYEAFAKVFDQGTEQQKITIADAMRTEIENETITNQTLIDLCLTLLRKEVGLDFIIYKEMIEENLADKR
;
A
#
# COMPACT_ATOMS: atom_id res chain seq x y z
N MET A 1 10.66 24.48 -18.43
CA MET A 1 10.56 23.28 -17.59
C MET A 1 11.93 22.71 -17.30
N LYS A 2 12.60 23.15 -16.22
CA LYS A 2 13.91 22.60 -15.79
C LYS A 2 13.99 22.38 -14.27
N LYS A 3 12.88 22.55 -13.55
CA LYS A 3 12.82 22.46 -12.08
C LYS A 3 11.84 21.40 -11.58
N GLN A 4 10.69 21.24 -12.22
CA GLN A 4 9.69 20.25 -11.86
C GLN A 4 8.79 19.99 -13.09
N ASN A 5 8.45 18.72 -13.33
CA ASN A 5 7.64 18.23 -14.45
C ASN A 5 6.53 17.35 -13.85
N GLY A 6 5.40 17.96 -13.45
CA GLY A 6 4.40 17.26 -12.63
C GLY A 6 4.84 17.10 -11.16
N GLY A 7 4.40 16.03 -10.52
CA GLY A 7 4.73 15.67 -9.13
C GLY A 7 3.70 16.18 -8.12
N TYR A 8 4.06 16.03 -6.85
CA TYR A 8 3.15 16.25 -5.73
C TYR A 8 2.70 17.70 -5.55
N LEU A 9 1.43 17.85 -5.21
CA LEU A 9 0.75 19.08 -4.86
C LEU A 9 0.90 19.37 -3.35
N LYS A 10 0.52 20.58 -2.94
CA LYS A 10 0.55 20.97 -1.51
C LYS A 10 -0.71 20.54 -0.74
N THR A 11 -1.75 20.26 -1.50
CA THR A 11 -3.10 19.87 -1.11
C THR A 11 -3.36 18.56 -1.85
N ASP A 12 -4.16 17.68 -1.27
CA ASP A 12 -4.28 16.28 -1.68
C ASP A 12 -5.70 15.87 -2.03
N ALA A 13 -6.68 16.78 -1.97
CA ALA A 13 -8.04 16.50 -2.40
C ALA A 13 -8.74 17.68 -3.06
N VAL A 14 -9.82 17.36 -3.78
CA VAL A 14 -10.72 18.30 -4.45
C VAL A 14 -12.15 18.04 -4.00
N HIS A 15 -12.87 19.07 -3.56
CA HIS A 15 -14.29 18.95 -3.27
C HIS A 15 -15.10 18.66 -4.53
N VAL A 16 -16.06 17.72 -4.43
CA VAL A 16 -16.97 17.36 -5.53
C VAL A 16 -18.41 17.26 -5.05
N ASP A 17 -19.35 17.62 -5.93
CA ASP A 17 -20.80 17.60 -5.66
C ASP A 17 -21.51 16.35 -6.22
N PHE A 18 -20.75 15.39 -6.77
CA PHE A 18 -21.25 14.11 -7.27
C PHE A 18 -20.84 12.96 -6.34
N VAL A 19 -21.54 11.83 -6.45
CA VAL A 19 -21.21 10.62 -5.68
C VAL A 19 -20.10 9.87 -6.45
N ASN A 20 -18.92 9.77 -5.85
CA ASN A 20 -17.83 8.91 -6.32
C ASN A 20 -17.93 7.50 -5.69
N ASP A 21 -17.00 6.60 -6.03
CA ASP A 21 -17.01 5.22 -5.54
C ASP A 21 -16.85 5.10 -4.02
N ASP A 22 -16.06 5.99 -3.42
CA ASP A 22 -15.84 6.02 -1.98
C ASP A 22 -17.03 6.62 -1.21
N GLY A 23 -17.97 7.27 -1.92
CA GLY A 23 -19.12 7.95 -1.34
C GLY A 23 -18.75 9.22 -0.56
N GLU A 24 -17.53 9.71 -0.75
CA GLU A 24 -16.96 10.88 -0.08
C GLU A 24 -17.26 12.16 -0.88
N GLY A 25 -17.39 13.29 -0.18
CA GLY A 25 -17.65 14.60 -0.80
C GLY A 25 -16.41 15.23 -1.46
N PHE A 26 -15.41 14.42 -1.78
CA PHE A 26 -14.14 14.83 -2.37
C PHE A 26 -13.47 13.68 -3.12
N ILE A 27 -12.50 14.00 -3.98
CA ILE A 27 -11.61 13.05 -4.66
C ILE A 27 -10.17 13.35 -4.28
N LEU A 28 -9.34 12.33 -4.16
CA LEU A 28 -7.91 12.51 -3.95
C LEU A 28 -7.22 13.00 -5.23
N LEU A 29 -6.39 14.03 -5.08
CA LEU A 29 -5.56 14.63 -6.10
C LEU A 29 -4.28 15.13 -5.44
N ASP A 30 -3.33 14.23 -5.20
CA ASP A 30 -2.09 14.54 -4.51
C ASP A 30 -0.94 14.91 -5.46
N SER A 31 -1.10 14.66 -6.75
CA SER A 31 -0.04 14.78 -7.75
C SER A 31 -0.58 15.03 -9.15
N LEU A 32 0.26 15.64 -10.00
CA LEU A 32 -0.02 15.83 -11.41
C LEU A 32 1.02 15.12 -12.26
N TYR A 33 0.59 14.57 -13.40
CA TYR A 33 1.47 13.99 -14.41
C TYR A 33 2.42 15.04 -15.00
N GLY A 34 3.63 14.59 -15.35
CA GLY A 34 4.60 15.38 -16.11
C GLY A 34 4.23 15.49 -17.60
N ILE A 35 5.04 16.18 -18.39
CA ILE A 35 4.87 16.33 -19.86
C ILE A 35 5.75 15.33 -20.65
N GLU A 36 6.36 14.36 -19.98
CA GLU A 36 7.30 13.44 -20.64
C GLU A 36 6.62 12.15 -21.14
N PRO A 37 7.19 11.50 -22.17
CA PRO A 37 6.78 10.15 -22.56
C PRO A 37 7.14 9.13 -21.46
N GLY A 38 6.35 8.07 -21.35
CA GLY A 38 6.49 6.95 -20.41
C GLY A 38 5.88 7.20 -19.03
N GLU A 39 5.83 8.45 -18.56
CA GLU A 39 5.40 8.78 -17.19
C GLU A 39 4.64 10.14 -17.11
N GLY A 40 3.95 10.54 -18.19
CA GLY A 40 3.33 11.87 -18.27
C GLY A 40 2.10 11.95 -19.16
N ILE A 41 1.58 13.17 -19.35
CA ILE A 41 0.36 13.44 -20.12
C ILE A 41 0.43 12.96 -21.58
N LEU A 42 1.64 12.74 -22.11
CA LEU A 42 1.84 12.20 -23.46
C LEU A 42 1.37 10.73 -23.58
N GLU A 43 1.20 10.04 -22.45
CA GLU A 43 0.65 8.69 -22.38
C GLU A 43 -0.89 8.66 -22.38
N THR A 44 -1.56 9.82 -22.49
CA THR A 44 -3.03 9.91 -22.47
C THR A 44 -3.70 8.90 -23.42
N GLU A 45 -3.26 8.80 -24.68
CA GLU A 45 -3.90 7.88 -25.63
C GLU A 45 -3.64 6.41 -25.28
N TYR A 46 -2.45 6.08 -24.77
CA TYR A 46 -2.14 4.73 -24.29
C TYR A 46 -3.04 4.36 -23.10
N LEU A 47 -3.16 5.27 -22.12
CA LEU A 47 -3.99 5.05 -20.93
C LEU A 47 -5.48 4.96 -21.30
N LYS A 48 -5.96 5.76 -22.26
CA LYS A 48 -7.33 5.63 -22.76
C LYS A 48 -7.59 4.26 -23.38
N GLU A 49 -6.65 3.74 -24.17
CA GLU A 49 -6.75 2.39 -24.74
C GLU A 49 -6.70 1.30 -23.67
N GLU A 50 -5.78 1.42 -22.70
CA GLU A 50 -5.60 0.45 -21.61
C GLU A 50 -6.83 0.36 -20.70
N TRP A 51 -7.45 1.51 -20.39
CA TRP A 51 -8.56 1.61 -19.44
C TRP A 51 -9.93 1.81 -20.13
N GLU A 52 -10.01 1.51 -21.44
CA GLU A 52 -11.24 1.56 -22.24
C GLU A 52 -12.00 2.91 -22.16
N ILE A 53 -11.29 4.02 -21.98
CA ILE A 53 -11.88 5.37 -21.87
C ILE A 53 -12.33 5.82 -23.26
N THR A 54 -13.65 5.94 -23.44
CA THR A 54 -14.26 6.25 -24.74
C THR A 54 -14.35 7.74 -25.07
N LYS A 55 -14.07 8.62 -24.11
CA LYS A 55 -14.19 10.07 -24.27
C LYS A 55 -13.02 10.64 -25.08
N ASP A 56 -13.32 11.55 -26.00
CA ASP A 56 -12.35 12.11 -26.95
C ASP A 56 -11.88 13.51 -26.53
N ASN A 57 -10.79 14.00 -27.13
CA ASN A 57 -10.25 15.35 -26.90
C ASN A 57 -9.98 15.70 -25.42
N ILE A 58 -9.54 14.70 -24.66
CA ILE A 58 -9.13 14.88 -23.26
C ILE A 58 -7.61 14.76 -23.12
N ILE A 59 -7.08 15.29 -22.02
CA ILE A 59 -5.70 15.05 -21.57
C ILE A 59 -5.77 14.57 -20.12
N LEU A 60 -5.30 13.37 -19.83
CA LEU A 60 -5.23 12.85 -18.46
C LEU A 60 -4.10 13.56 -17.71
N ILE A 61 -4.39 14.07 -16.53
CA ILE A 61 -3.45 14.86 -15.72
C ILE A 61 -3.17 14.27 -14.34
N ALA A 62 -3.96 13.30 -13.89
CA ALA A 62 -3.76 12.51 -12.67
C ALA A 62 -4.64 11.24 -12.72
N GLY A 63 -4.32 10.24 -11.90
CA GLY A 63 -5.07 8.98 -11.80
C GLY A 63 -4.19 7.77 -11.55
N ASP A 64 -4.82 6.63 -11.26
CA ASP A 64 -4.18 5.38 -10.87
C ASP A 64 -4.65 4.16 -11.69
N GLY A 65 -5.64 4.35 -12.57
CA GLY A 65 -6.28 3.27 -13.34
C GLY A 65 -7.72 3.02 -12.94
N HIS A 66 -8.08 3.15 -11.66
CA HIS A 66 -9.48 3.06 -11.20
C HIS A 66 -10.24 4.36 -11.53
N SER A 67 -9.53 5.48 -11.46
CA SER A 67 -10.07 6.75 -11.92
C SER A 67 -8.99 7.68 -12.47
N PHE A 68 -9.43 8.66 -13.26
CA PHE A 68 -8.57 9.69 -13.82
C PHE A 68 -9.20 11.07 -13.68
N ILE A 69 -8.34 12.07 -13.52
CA ILE A 69 -8.71 13.47 -13.70
C ILE A 69 -8.17 13.95 -15.04
N ALA A 70 -9.00 14.61 -15.82
CA ALA A 70 -8.66 15.03 -17.17
C ALA A 70 -9.05 16.49 -17.47
N LEU A 71 -8.28 17.09 -18.38
CA LEU A 71 -8.62 18.32 -19.08
C LEU A 71 -9.51 17.95 -20.27
N ASP A 72 -10.76 18.41 -20.29
CA ASP A 72 -11.73 18.16 -21.36
C ASP A 72 -11.84 19.35 -22.31
N TYR A 73 -11.39 19.15 -23.56
CA TYR A 73 -11.43 20.15 -24.61
C TYR A 73 -12.61 20.00 -25.59
N GLU A 74 -13.54 19.05 -25.37
CA GLU A 74 -14.65 18.80 -26.31
C GLU A 74 -15.51 20.04 -26.53
N MET A 75 -15.80 20.78 -25.45
CA MET A 75 -16.66 21.97 -25.50
C MET A 75 -15.89 23.23 -25.87
N ASN A 76 -14.65 23.39 -25.38
CA ASN A 76 -13.84 24.59 -25.59
C ASN A 76 -12.34 24.25 -25.75
N PRO A 77 -11.78 24.37 -26.97
CA PRO A 77 -10.38 24.06 -27.24
C PRO A 77 -9.35 24.96 -26.55
N SER A 78 -9.77 26.11 -25.99
CA SER A 78 -8.87 27.09 -25.37
C SER A 78 -8.92 27.10 -23.84
N VAL A 79 -10.02 26.61 -23.25
CA VAL A 79 -10.23 26.57 -21.81
C VAL A 79 -10.89 25.22 -21.50
N PRO A 80 -10.11 24.20 -21.13
CA PRO A 80 -10.66 22.88 -20.87
C PRO A 80 -11.44 22.89 -19.55
N GLU A 81 -12.55 22.16 -19.54
CA GLU A 81 -13.22 21.80 -18.29
C GLU A 81 -12.38 20.75 -17.54
N ILE A 82 -12.53 20.67 -16.23
CA ILE A 82 -11.90 19.62 -15.44
C ILE A 82 -12.93 18.54 -15.16
N ILE A 83 -12.61 17.31 -15.51
CA ILE A 83 -13.50 16.15 -15.34
C ILE A 83 -12.83 15.05 -14.52
N TYR A 84 -13.64 14.29 -13.82
CA TYR A 84 -13.33 13.01 -13.20
C TYR A 84 -13.88 11.90 -14.09
N ILE A 85 -13.10 10.85 -14.32
CA ILE A 85 -13.46 9.69 -15.12
C ILE A 85 -13.33 8.47 -14.20
N ASP A 86 -14.44 7.78 -14.02
CA ASP A 86 -14.53 6.51 -13.30
C ASP A 86 -14.43 5.38 -14.34
N THR A 87 -13.36 4.58 -14.27
CA THR A 87 -13.13 3.51 -15.26
C THR A 87 -13.94 2.26 -14.96
N GLU A 88 -14.34 2.04 -13.71
CA GLU A 88 -15.15 0.89 -13.33
C GLU A 88 -16.60 1.02 -13.79
N ARG A 89 -17.16 2.24 -13.68
CA ARG A 89 -18.53 2.56 -14.10
C ARG A 89 -18.61 3.03 -15.55
N GLY A 90 -17.51 3.53 -16.09
CA GLY A 90 -17.44 4.08 -17.45
C GLY A 90 -18.14 5.44 -17.60
N ASP A 91 -18.35 6.16 -16.50
CA ASP A 91 -19.01 7.46 -16.47
C ASP A 91 -17.98 8.59 -16.19
N ALA A 92 -18.26 9.79 -16.69
CA ALA A 92 -17.44 10.98 -16.48
C ALA A 92 -18.26 12.11 -15.85
N HIS A 93 -17.69 12.75 -14.83
CA HIS A 93 -18.31 13.82 -14.07
C HIS A 93 -17.51 15.11 -14.17
N LYS A 94 -18.18 16.23 -14.37
CA LYS A 94 -17.52 17.54 -14.35
C LYS A 94 -17.20 17.94 -12.91
N ILE A 95 -15.96 18.35 -12.68
CA ILE A 95 -15.49 18.94 -11.42
C ILE A 95 -15.70 20.46 -11.46
N CYS A 96 -15.09 21.14 -12.45
CA CYS A 96 -15.19 22.60 -12.59
C CYS A 96 -14.92 23.08 -14.03
N ASP A 97 -15.08 24.39 -14.27
CA ASP A 97 -15.04 25.00 -15.61
C ASP A 97 -13.62 25.20 -16.15
N ASP A 98 -12.61 25.30 -15.28
CA ASP A 98 -11.23 25.57 -15.65
C ASP A 98 -10.23 25.20 -14.54
N PHE A 99 -8.95 25.21 -14.88
CA PHE A 99 -7.86 24.84 -13.96
C PHE A 99 -7.71 25.82 -12.79
N ASP A 100 -8.02 27.11 -12.97
CA ASP A 100 -7.95 28.07 -11.86
C ASP A 100 -9.03 27.76 -10.82
N SER A 101 -10.24 27.41 -11.28
CA SER A 101 -11.35 26.96 -10.43
C SER A 101 -11.04 25.66 -9.71
N LEU A 102 -10.27 24.75 -10.33
CA LEU A 102 -9.79 23.54 -9.66
C LEU A 102 -8.95 23.89 -8.43
N MET A 103 -8.02 24.85 -8.57
CA MET A 103 -7.15 25.25 -7.46
C MET A 103 -7.93 25.85 -6.29
N ASP A 104 -9.08 26.48 -6.54
CA ASP A 104 -9.97 27.01 -5.49
C ASP A 104 -10.77 25.90 -4.78
N LEU A 105 -10.94 24.74 -5.42
CA LEU A 105 -11.61 23.55 -4.84
C LEU A 105 -10.63 22.61 -4.12
N MET A 106 -9.33 22.79 -4.32
CA MET A 106 -8.30 21.99 -3.66
C MET A 106 -8.28 22.27 -2.15
N PHE A 107 -8.18 21.22 -1.36
CA PHE A 107 -7.95 21.30 0.08
C PHE A 107 -7.03 20.16 0.53
N THR A 108 -6.52 20.26 1.75
CA THR A 108 -5.84 19.14 2.40
C THR A 108 -6.89 18.40 3.21
N VAL A 109 -7.06 17.10 2.96
CA VAL A 109 -7.83 16.25 3.84
C VAL A 109 -7.12 16.28 5.19
N GLU A 110 -7.75 16.92 6.18
CA GLU A 110 -7.36 16.69 7.55
C GLU A 110 -7.75 15.24 7.81
N ASP A 111 -6.78 14.33 7.75
CA ASP A 111 -6.97 13.03 8.36
C ASP A 111 -7.40 13.32 9.81
N ASP A 112 -8.61 12.92 10.20
CA ASP A 112 -8.98 12.80 11.61
C ASP A 112 -8.08 11.76 12.32
N ASP A 113 -7.01 11.29 11.68
CA ASP A 113 -5.76 10.83 12.28
C ASP A 113 -4.94 12.02 12.80
N ASP A 114 -5.57 12.84 13.63
CA ASP A 114 -4.94 13.42 14.83
C ASP A 114 -4.71 12.30 15.89
N GLU A 115 -4.45 11.04 15.46
CA GLU A 115 -3.45 10.26 16.18
C GLU A 115 -2.14 10.99 15.91
N GLU A 116 -1.69 11.76 16.92
CA GLU A 116 -0.31 12.24 17.02
C GLU A 116 0.58 11.33 16.17
N HIS A 117 1.18 11.85 15.11
CA HIS A 117 2.44 11.30 14.62
C HIS A 117 3.42 11.42 15.80
N ASP A 118 3.30 10.54 16.79
CA ASP A 118 4.41 10.00 17.53
C ASP A 118 5.46 9.76 16.45
N ASP A 119 6.62 10.42 16.57
CA ASP A 119 7.82 10.07 15.83
C ASP A 119 7.77 8.56 15.60
N ILE A 120 7.50 8.10 14.37
CA ILE A 120 7.36 6.66 14.09
C ILE A 120 8.69 6.07 14.51
N HIS A 121 8.72 5.49 15.70
CA HIS A 121 9.93 5.00 16.30
C HIS A 121 10.25 3.72 15.56
N ILE A 122 11.10 3.84 14.54
CA ILE A 122 11.65 2.70 13.83
C ILE A 122 12.66 2.06 14.78
N PRO A 123 12.38 0.87 15.31
CA PRO A 123 13.25 0.26 16.31
C PRO A 123 14.59 -0.12 15.67
N THR A 124 15.67 0.15 16.38
CA THR A 124 17.00 -0.27 15.95
C THR A 124 17.16 -1.79 16.09
N HIS A 125 18.15 -2.34 15.36
CA HIS A 125 18.52 -3.75 15.49
C HIS A 125 18.88 -4.16 16.93
N GLU A 126 19.42 -3.25 17.73
CA GLU A 126 19.73 -3.52 19.14
C GLU A 126 18.46 -3.57 20.00
N GLU A 127 17.49 -2.69 19.74
CA GLU A 127 16.20 -2.68 20.44
C GLU A 127 15.39 -3.94 20.14
N ILE A 128 15.34 -4.36 18.87
CA ILE A 128 14.67 -5.61 18.47
C ILE A 128 15.28 -6.82 19.21
N LYS A 129 16.61 -6.89 19.29
CA LYS A 129 17.30 -7.97 20.02
C LYS A 129 17.08 -7.89 21.54
N ALA A 130 17.00 -6.69 22.10
CA ALA A 130 16.68 -6.50 23.51
C ALA A 130 15.27 -7.01 23.82
N TRP A 131 14.28 -6.70 22.97
CA TRP A 131 12.92 -7.21 23.08
C TRP A 131 12.84 -8.73 22.92
N ALA A 132 13.53 -9.28 21.92
CA ALA A 132 13.62 -10.74 21.72
C ALA A 132 14.20 -11.48 22.94
N SER A 133 15.11 -10.82 23.67
CA SER A 133 15.72 -11.35 24.90
C SER A 133 14.89 -11.10 26.17
N SER A 134 13.76 -10.41 26.06
CA SER A 134 12.96 -10.01 27.21
C SER A 134 12.30 -11.20 27.92
N THR A 135 12.01 -11.01 29.20
CA THR A 135 11.15 -11.91 29.98
C THR A 135 9.66 -11.63 29.75
N ASN A 136 9.31 -10.47 29.18
CA ASN A 136 7.95 -10.09 28.87
C ASN A 136 7.55 -10.64 27.49
N MET A 137 6.56 -11.52 27.43
CA MET A 137 6.14 -12.14 26.17
C MET A 137 5.55 -11.15 25.15
N ASN A 138 5.01 -10.02 25.60
CA ASN A 138 4.56 -8.97 24.67
C ASN A 138 5.74 -8.32 23.96
N GLU A 139 6.82 -8.04 24.69
CA GLU A 139 8.06 -7.51 24.09
C GLU A 139 8.70 -8.54 23.17
N VAL A 140 8.77 -9.81 23.58
CA VAL A 140 9.30 -10.89 22.73
C VAL A 140 8.49 -11.00 21.43
N ALA A 141 7.15 -11.04 21.52
CA ALA A 141 6.28 -11.13 20.35
C ALA A 141 6.44 -9.90 19.44
N ASN A 142 6.49 -8.68 20.00
CA ASN A 142 6.70 -7.47 19.23
C ASN A 142 8.07 -7.49 18.54
N GLY A 143 9.14 -7.85 19.24
CA GLY A 143 10.48 -7.96 18.66
C GLY A 143 10.55 -8.98 17.52
N VAL A 144 9.89 -10.14 17.67
CA VAL A 144 9.81 -11.13 16.60
C VAL A 144 8.99 -10.62 15.41
N TYR A 145 7.85 -9.97 15.66
CA TYR A 145 7.02 -9.38 14.60
C TYR A 145 7.79 -8.33 13.82
N THR A 146 8.38 -7.34 14.51
CA THR A 146 9.19 -6.28 13.90
C THR A 146 10.37 -6.88 13.13
N TRP A 147 11.01 -7.92 13.66
CA TRP A 147 12.10 -8.61 12.95
C TRP A 147 11.65 -9.26 11.64
N ILE A 148 10.50 -9.94 11.63
CA ILE A 148 9.95 -10.57 10.41
C ILE A 148 9.71 -9.50 9.32
N GLN A 149 9.25 -8.33 9.72
CA GLN A 149 8.96 -7.21 8.83
C GLN A 149 10.23 -6.40 8.42
N ASP A 150 11.35 -6.54 9.13
CA ASP A 150 12.62 -5.86 8.79
C ASP A 150 13.52 -6.75 7.90
N PHE A 151 13.44 -6.51 6.59
CA PHE A 151 14.20 -7.20 5.54
C PHE A 151 15.72 -7.14 5.72
N SER A 152 16.26 -6.17 6.47
CA SER A 152 17.70 -6.02 6.69
C SER A 152 18.26 -7.00 7.73
N MET A 153 17.39 -7.58 8.57
CA MET A 153 17.74 -8.49 9.67
C MET A 153 17.46 -9.96 9.38
N VAL A 154 16.95 -10.32 8.20
CA VAL A 154 16.73 -11.72 7.79
C VAL A 154 18.06 -12.38 7.38
N LYS A 155 19.06 -12.28 8.27
CA LYS A 155 20.32 -13.04 8.23
C LYS A 155 20.39 -13.81 9.54
N GLU A 156 20.84 -15.06 9.47
CA GLU A 156 20.87 -16.03 10.56
C GLU A 156 21.32 -15.41 11.89
N ASP A 157 20.36 -15.05 12.73
CA ASP A 157 20.57 -14.66 14.12
C ASP A 157 19.84 -15.67 14.99
N ASN A 158 20.63 -16.56 15.61
CA ASN A 158 20.11 -17.62 16.47
C ASN A 158 19.21 -17.07 17.59
N LEU A 159 19.46 -15.84 18.07
CA LEU A 159 18.64 -15.22 19.10
C LEU A 159 17.19 -15.01 18.63
N LEU A 160 17.01 -14.57 17.38
CA LEU A 160 15.69 -14.27 16.83
C LEU A 160 14.93 -15.55 16.47
N TYR A 161 15.64 -16.60 16.08
CA TYR A 161 15.03 -17.92 15.85
C TYR A 161 14.59 -18.56 17.18
N GLU A 162 15.39 -18.41 18.23
CA GLU A 162 15.03 -18.83 19.58
C GLU A 162 13.83 -18.03 20.11
N ALA A 163 13.80 -16.72 19.89
CA ALA A 163 12.68 -15.87 20.27
C ALA A 163 11.40 -16.24 19.51
N PHE A 164 11.49 -16.49 18.20
CA PHE A 164 10.38 -16.98 17.39
C PHE A 164 9.83 -18.29 17.93
N ALA A 165 10.69 -19.28 18.20
CA ALA A 165 10.27 -20.55 18.80
C ALA A 165 9.65 -20.35 20.20
N LYS A 166 10.18 -19.42 21.00
CA LYS A 166 9.64 -19.05 22.32
C LYS A 166 8.23 -18.47 22.23
N VAL A 167 7.88 -17.71 21.19
CA VAL A 167 6.50 -17.24 20.98
C VAL A 167 5.54 -18.42 20.79
N PHE A 168 5.91 -19.44 20.01
CA PHE A 168 5.08 -20.64 19.85
C PHE A 168 5.00 -21.51 21.11
N ASP A 169 6.02 -21.49 21.96
CA ASP A 169 6.02 -22.24 23.23
C ASP A 169 5.20 -21.54 24.34
N GLN A 170 5.35 -20.22 24.48
CA GLN A 170 4.93 -19.47 25.67
C GLN A 170 3.96 -18.31 25.38
N GLY A 171 3.79 -17.94 24.12
CA GLY A 171 2.89 -16.87 23.69
C GLY A 171 1.42 -17.25 23.79
N THR A 172 0.58 -16.23 23.84
CA THR A 172 -0.87 -16.37 23.68
C THR A 172 -1.22 -16.85 22.28
N GLU A 173 -2.40 -17.43 22.10
CA GLU A 173 -2.88 -17.87 20.78
C GLU A 173 -2.88 -16.72 19.77
N GLN A 174 -3.34 -15.54 20.16
CA GLN A 174 -3.32 -14.35 19.32
C GLN A 174 -1.91 -13.98 18.85
N GLN A 175 -0.91 -14.00 19.76
CA GLN A 175 0.48 -13.72 19.39
C GLN A 175 1.03 -14.73 18.40
N LYS A 176 0.72 -16.02 18.59
CA LYS A 176 1.12 -17.07 17.65
C LYS A 176 0.50 -16.86 16.28
N ILE A 177 -0.79 -16.53 16.21
CA ILE A 177 -1.50 -16.26 14.95
C ILE A 177 -0.87 -15.07 14.24
N THR A 178 -0.66 -13.95 14.94
CA THR A 178 -0.04 -12.75 14.38
C THR A 178 1.36 -13.04 13.80
N ILE A 179 2.19 -13.78 14.53
CA ILE A 179 3.53 -14.14 14.06
C ILE A 179 3.49 -15.15 12.90
N ALA A 180 2.57 -16.11 12.92
CA ALA A 180 2.41 -17.09 11.86
C ALA A 180 1.97 -16.42 10.55
N ASP A 181 1.02 -15.48 10.61
CA ASP A 181 0.53 -14.76 9.44
C ASP A 181 1.59 -13.83 8.85
N ALA A 182 2.36 -13.14 9.70
CA ALA A 182 3.50 -12.35 9.25
C ALA A 182 4.53 -13.22 8.51
N MET A 183 4.90 -14.38 9.09
CA MET A 183 5.81 -15.32 8.43
C MET A 183 5.26 -15.82 7.08
N ARG A 184 3.99 -16.21 7.02
CA ARG A 184 3.33 -16.66 5.79
C ARG A 184 3.43 -15.59 4.71
N THR A 185 3.03 -14.36 5.04
CA THR A 185 3.04 -13.21 4.12
C THR A 185 4.43 -12.97 3.56
N GLU A 186 5.45 -12.93 4.42
CA GLU A 186 6.82 -12.67 3.97
C GLU A 186 7.44 -13.83 3.17
N ILE A 187 7.01 -15.07 3.40
CA ILE A 187 7.43 -16.21 2.56
C ILE A 187 6.75 -16.16 1.18
N GLU A 188 5.49 -15.77 1.11
CA GLU A 188 4.75 -15.60 -0.16
C GLU A 188 5.35 -14.47 -1.00
N ASN A 189 5.67 -13.34 -0.36
CA ASN A 189 6.31 -12.18 -0.98
C ASN A 189 7.79 -12.37 -1.36
N GLU A 190 8.36 -13.55 -1.10
CA GLU A 190 9.78 -13.87 -1.37
C GLU A 190 10.78 -13.00 -0.59
N THR A 191 10.35 -12.33 0.47
CA THR A 191 11.21 -11.52 1.33
C THR A 191 11.94 -12.40 2.35
N ILE A 192 11.28 -13.46 2.84
CA ILE A 192 11.93 -14.53 3.62
C ILE A 192 12.20 -15.74 2.72
N THR A 193 13.48 -15.95 2.42
CA THR A 193 13.97 -17.09 1.61
C THR A 193 14.89 -18.04 2.39
N ASN A 194 15.16 -17.77 3.66
CA ASN A 194 16.02 -18.62 4.49
C ASN A 194 15.33 -19.96 4.81
N GLN A 195 15.81 -21.04 4.19
CA GLN A 195 15.19 -22.37 4.32
C GLN A 195 15.14 -22.87 5.78
N THR A 196 16.16 -22.59 6.59
CA THR A 196 16.19 -23.03 7.99
C THR A 196 15.07 -22.37 8.81
N LEU A 197 14.79 -21.08 8.57
CA LEU A 197 13.68 -20.38 9.20
C LEU A 197 12.32 -20.89 8.72
N ILE A 198 12.19 -21.12 7.41
CA ILE A 198 10.97 -21.68 6.82
C ILE A 198 10.66 -23.07 7.41
N ASP A 199 11.66 -23.94 7.50
CA ASP A 199 11.53 -25.27 8.09
C ASP A 199 11.16 -25.20 9.58
N LEU A 200 11.72 -24.24 10.32
CA LEU A 200 11.36 -23.98 11.71
C LEU A 200 9.89 -23.54 11.83
N CYS A 201 9.45 -22.58 11.01
CA CYS A 201 8.07 -22.10 10.97
C CYS A 201 7.09 -23.26 10.71
N LEU A 202 7.30 -24.03 9.64
CA LEU A 202 6.47 -25.20 9.32
C LEU A 202 6.46 -26.25 10.44
N THR A 203 7.61 -26.48 11.09
CA THR A 203 7.71 -27.40 12.22
C THR A 203 6.87 -26.94 13.41
N LEU A 204 6.83 -25.64 13.68
CA LEU A 204 6.04 -25.08 14.78
C LEU A 204 4.55 -25.08 14.45
N LEU A 205 4.15 -24.67 13.23
CA LEU A 205 2.75 -24.72 12.79
C LEU A 205 2.16 -26.13 12.86
N ARG A 206 2.95 -27.17 12.54
CA ARG A 206 2.51 -28.58 12.64
C ARG A 206 2.16 -29.04 14.05
N LYS A 207 2.62 -28.33 15.09
CA LYS A 207 2.29 -28.66 16.49
C LYS A 207 1.00 -28.02 16.95
N GLU A 208 0.53 -26.99 16.25
CA GLU A 208 -0.69 -26.27 16.58
C GLU A 208 -1.90 -26.94 15.92
N VAL A 209 -3.06 -26.86 16.58
CA VAL A 209 -4.32 -27.51 16.13
C VAL A 209 -5.39 -26.55 15.65
N GLY A 210 -5.17 -25.24 15.83
CA GLY A 210 -6.11 -24.18 15.40
C GLY A 210 -6.21 -24.09 13.87
N LEU A 211 -7.38 -23.68 13.38
CA LEU A 211 -7.68 -23.62 11.95
C LEU A 211 -6.73 -22.67 11.21
N ASP A 212 -6.42 -21.51 11.80
CA ASP A 212 -5.51 -20.51 11.21
C ASP A 212 -4.13 -21.12 10.94
N PHE A 213 -3.58 -21.85 11.91
CA PHE A 213 -2.25 -22.49 11.76
C PHE A 213 -2.24 -23.57 10.68
N ILE A 214 -3.34 -24.31 10.51
CA ILE A 214 -3.48 -25.31 9.45
C ILE A 214 -3.47 -24.61 8.09
N ILE A 215 -4.29 -23.56 7.94
CA ILE A 215 -4.39 -22.76 6.72
C ILE A 215 -3.03 -22.15 6.35
N TYR A 216 -2.38 -21.46 7.28
CA TYR A 216 -1.09 -20.80 7.01
C TYR A 216 -0.01 -21.79 6.59
N LYS A 217 0.02 -22.97 7.23
CA LYS A 217 0.95 -24.04 6.83
C LYS A 217 0.67 -24.54 5.41
N GLU A 218 -0.59 -24.78 5.07
CA GLU A 218 -0.98 -25.22 3.72
C GLU A 218 -0.61 -24.18 2.67
N MET A 219 -0.89 -22.90 2.90
CA MET A 219 -0.52 -21.79 2.01
C MET A 219 1.00 -21.72 1.79
N ILE A 220 1.80 -21.84 2.86
CA ILE A 220 3.26 -21.86 2.74
C ILE A 220 3.72 -23.09 1.93
N GLU A 221 3.18 -24.28 2.21
CA GLU A 221 3.56 -25.52 1.52
C GLU A 221 3.19 -25.48 0.02
N GLU A 222 2.03 -24.92 -0.33
CA GLU A 222 1.59 -24.71 -1.71
C GLU A 222 2.48 -23.70 -2.46
N ASN A 223 2.72 -22.53 -1.87
CA ASN A 223 3.60 -21.50 -2.45
C ASN A 223 5.03 -22.03 -2.70
N LEU A 224 5.55 -22.89 -1.83
CA LEU A 224 6.86 -23.53 -2.02
C LEU A 224 6.85 -24.65 -3.07
N ALA A 225 5.72 -25.30 -3.30
CA ALA A 225 5.58 -26.36 -4.30
C ALA A 225 5.51 -25.81 -5.72
N ASP A 226 4.80 -24.69 -5.92
CA ASP A 226 4.66 -24.03 -7.22
C ASP A 226 5.98 -23.46 -7.77
N LYS A 227 6.96 -23.26 -6.90
CA LYS A 227 8.29 -22.72 -7.25
C LYS A 227 9.34 -23.80 -7.59
N ARG A 228 8.99 -25.09 -7.58
CA ARG A 228 9.90 -26.23 -7.87
C ARG A 228 9.75 -26.76 -9.30
#